data_AF-B8BWI6-F1
#
_entry.id   AF-B8BWI6-F1
#
_cell.length_a   1.000
_cell.length_b   1.000
_cell.length_c   1.000
_cell.angle_alpha   90.00
_cell.angle_beta   90.00
_cell.angle_gamma   90.00
#
_symmetry.space_group_name_H-M   'P 1'
#
loop_
_entity.id
_entity.type
_entity.pdbx_description
1 polymer ?
#
loop_
_entity_poly.entity_id
_entity_poly.type
_entity_poly.pdbx_seq_one_letter_code
_entity_poly.pdbx_strand_id
1 'polypeptide(L)' 'QCMNKKRTTMRLPQETVNYLKAWMMSPEHISHPYPSEQEKAEIMVETGIELKQLTNWFLNNCKRYWKPRE' A
#
# COMPACT_ATOMS: atom_id res chain seq x y z
N GLN A 1 16.18 -18.33 -9.02
CA GLN A 1 15.31 -18.82 -7.94
C GLN A 1 13.93 -18.24 -8.16
N CYS A 2 13.01 -19.02 -8.71
CA CYS A 2 11.66 -18.57 -9.05
C CYS A 2 10.80 -18.65 -7.78
N MET A 3 10.67 -17.54 -7.05
CA MET A 3 9.77 -17.48 -5.91
C MET A 3 8.34 -17.66 -6.40
N ASN A 4 7.78 -18.82 -6.07
CA ASN A 4 6.42 -19.25 -6.35
C ASN A 4 5.44 -18.31 -5.63
N LYS A 5 5.18 -17.13 -6.21
CA LYS A 5 4.27 -16.13 -5.65
C LYS A 5 2.84 -16.60 -5.88
N LYS A 6 2.31 -17.26 -4.84
CA LYS A 6 0.92 -17.69 -4.75
C LYS A 6 0.03 -16.53 -5.17
N ARG A 7 -0.73 -16.74 -6.26
CA ARG A 7 -1.82 -15.86 -6.70
C ARG A 7 -2.96 -15.95 -5.69
N THR A 8 -2.76 -15.40 -4.50
CA THR A 8 -3.81 -15.26 -3.51
C THR A 8 -4.43 -13.89 -3.68
N THR A 9 -5.59 -13.86 -4.32
CA THR A 9 -6.63 -12.83 -4.17
C THR A 9 -7.21 -12.78 -2.75
N MET A 10 -6.45 -13.25 -1.75
CA MET A 10 -6.80 -13.23 -0.34
C MET A 10 -6.08 -12.05 0.27
N ARG A 11 -6.85 -11.27 1.03
CA ARG A 11 -6.49 -10.09 1.82
C ARG A 11 -5.00 -10.03 2.19
N LEU A 12 -4.40 -8.84 2.02
CA LEU A 12 -3.02 -8.59 2.45
C LEU A 12 -2.82 -9.02 3.91
N PRO A 13 -1.64 -9.54 4.28
CA PRO A 13 -1.31 -9.85 5.67
C PRO A 13 -1.58 -8.65 6.58
N GLN A 14 -2.03 -8.89 7.81
CA GLN A 14 -2.35 -7.82 8.75
C GLN A 14 -1.13 -6.91 9.01
N GLU A 15 0.07 -7.48 9.05
CA GLU A 15 1.33 -6.74 9.17
C GLU A 15 1.54 -5.79 8.00
N THR A 16 1.37 -6.27 6.77
CA THR A 16 1.40 -5.42 5.57
C THR A 16 0.36 -4.32 5.63
N VAL A 17 -0.88 -4.63 6.03
CA VAL A 17 -1.95 -3.62 6.15
C VAL A 17 -1.60 -2.57 7.20
N ASN A 18 -1.02 -2.97 8.33
CA ASN A 18 -0.60 -2.06 9.39
C ASN A 18 0.54 -1.15 8.91
N TYR A 19 1.53 -1.71 8.20
CA TYR A 19 2.62 -0.96 7.59
C TYR A 19 2.09 0.08 6.59
N LEU A 20 1.22 -0.33 5.66
CA LEU A 20 0.63 0.57 4.65
C LEU A 20 -0.23 1.67 5.29
N LYS A 21 -0.96 1.37 6.36
CA LYS A 21 -1.71 2.37 7.14
C LYS A 21 -0.77 3.35 7.85
N ALA A 22 0.29 2.85 8.47
CA ALA A 22 1.27 3.71 9.13
C ALA A 22 1.89 4.69 8.13
N TRP A 23 2.33 4.20 6.96
CA TRP A 23 2.84 5.05 5.88
C TRP A 23 1.81 6.10 5.45
N MET A 24 0.56 5.70 5.21
CA MET A 24 -0.52 6.61 4.78
C MET A 24 -0.87 7.66 5.84
N MET A 25 -0.82 7.30 7.12
CA MET A 25 -1.16 8.17 8.25
C MET A 25 0.01 9.01 8.75
N SER A 26 1.22 8.81 8.21
CA SER A 26 2.38 9.67 8.50
C SER A 26 2.08 11.12 8.10
N PRO A 27 2.56 12.10 8.88
CA PRO A 27 2.33 13.52 8.61
C PRO A 27 2.82 13.98 7.23
N GLU A 28 3.82 13.29 6.67
CA GLU A 28 4.35 13.53 5.33
C GLU A 28 3.40 13.12 4.20
N HIS A 29 2.56 12.10 4.43
CA HIS A 29 1.74 11.48 3.38
C HIS A 29 0.23 11.67 3.59
N ILE A 30 -0.23 12.05 4.79
CA ILE A 30 -1.66 12.21 5.09
C ILE A 30 -2.34 13.27 4.20
N SER A 31 -1.59 14.30 3.77
CA SER A 31 -2.09 15.36 2.87
C SER A 31 -2.24 14.88 1.42
N HIS A 32 -1.36 13.98 0.98
CA HIS A 32 -1.36 13.42 -0.37
C HIS A 32 -0.89 11.95 -0.31
N PRO A 33 -1.81 11.00 -0.04
CA PRO A 33 -1.45 9.60 0.24
C PRO A 33 -1.18 8.81 -1.06
N TYR A 34 -0.34 9.35 -1.93
CA TYR A 34 0.04 8.74 -3.20
C TYR A 34 1.54 8.49 -3.17
N PRO A 35 1.98 7.24 -2.96
CA PRO A 35 3.40 6.94 -2.93
C PRO A 35 4.03 7.18 -4.29
N SER A 36 5.23 7.73 -4.28
CA SER A 36 6.09 7.88 -5.45
C SER A 36 6.57 6.51 -5.97
N GLU A 37 7.14 6.44 -7.17
CA GLU A 37 7.66 5.16 -7.70
C GLU A 37 8.76 4.57 -6.83
N GLN A 38 9.62 5.42 -6.25
CA GLN A 38 10.63 5.03 -5.29
C GLN A 38 10.02 4.43 -4.02
N GLU A 39 9.06 5.13 -3.42
CA GLU A 39 8.38 4.67 -2.21
C GLU A 39 7.61 3.37 -2.45
N LYS A 40 7.00 3.20 -3.63
CA LYS A 40 6.38 1.94 -4.01
C LYS A 40 7.40 0.80 -4.01
N ALA A 41 8.60 1.03 -4.55
CA ALA A 41 9.67 0.02 -4.55
C ALA A 41 10.11 -0.32 -3.13
N GLU A 42 10.30 0.68 -2.26
CA GLU A 42 10.66 0.47 -0.86
C GLU A 42 9.59 -0.33 -0.10
N ILE A 43 8.31 0.03 -0.25
CA ILE A 43 7.21 -0.70 0.36
C ILE A 43 7.14 -2.14 -0.15
N MET A 44 7.39 -2.38 -1.43
CA MET A 44 7.43 -3.74 -1.99
C MET A 44 8.60 -4.57 -1.45
N VAL A 45 9.75 -3.95 -1.20
CA VAL A 45 10.91 -4.61 -0.60
C VAL A 45 10.62 -4.97 0.86
N GLU A 46 10.07 -4.03 1.63
CA GLU A 46 9.74 -4.18 3.05
C GLU A 46 8.62 -5.21 3.28
N THR A 47 7.56 -5.16 2.46
CA THR A 47 6.35 -5.96 2.69
C THR A 47 6.25 -7.21 1.81
N GLY A 48 7.09 -7.33 0.79
CA GLY A 48 7.13 -8.47 -0.15
C GLY A 48 5.94 -8.57 -1.11
N ILE A 49 5.02 -7.59 -1.13
CA ILE A 49 3.84 -7.60 -2.00
C ILE A 49 4.13 -7.12 -3.42
N GLU A 50 3.25 -7.48 -4.35
CA GLU A 50 3.39 -7.05 -5.75
C GLU A 50 2.89 -5.62 -5.97
N LEU A 51 3.48 -4.91 -6.94
CA LEU A 51 3.11 -3.54 -7.31
C LEU A 51 1.60 -3.38 -7.57
N LYS A 52 0.98 -4.39 -8.19
CA LYS A 52 -0.46 -4.41 -8.45
C LYS A 52 -1.27 -4.43 -7.15
N GLN A 53 -0.85 -5.20 -6.15
CA GLN A 53 -1.52 -5.27 -4.85
C GLN A 53 -1.37 -3.95 -4.10
N LEU A 54 -0.16 -3.39 -4.10
CA LEU A 54 0.15 -2.08 -3.52
C LEU A 54 -0.72 -0.97 -4.12
N THR A 55 -0.75 -0.90 -5.46
CA THR A 55 -1.52 0.11 -6.20
C THR A 55 -3.01 -0.02 -5.92
N ASN A 56 -3.56 -1.24 -5.97
CA ASN A 56 -4.98 -1.47 -5.66
C ASN A 56 -5.31 -1.11 -4.21
N TRP A 57 -4.41 -1.42 -3.27
CA TRP A 57 -4.61 -1.09 -1.86
C TRP A 57 -4.67 0.43 -1.67
N PHE A 58 -3.71 1.18 -2.22
CA PHE A 58 -3.71 2.64 -2.13
C PHE A 58 -4.92 3.26 -2.82
N LEU A 59 -5.25 2.86 -4.06
CA LEU A 59 -6.41 3.40 -4.76
C LEU A 59 -7.73 3.20 -3.99
N ASN A 60 -7.91 2.05 -3.34
CA ASN A 60 -9.11 1.78 -2.54
C ASN A 60 -9.08 2.48 -1.17
N ASN A 61 -7.93 2.52 -0.48
CA ASN A 61 -7.84 3.14 0.84
C ASN A 61 -7.80 4.67 0.76
N CYS A 62 -7.09 5.25 -0.21
CA CYS A 62 -7.09 6.70 -0.45
C CYS A 62 -8.52 7.20 -0.69
N LYS A 63 -9.32 6.53 -1.52
CA LYS A 63 -10.75 6.90 -1.70
C LYS A 63 -11.60 6.83 -0.42
N ARG A 64 -11.21 6.00 0.56
CA ARG A 64 -11.93 5.85 1.83
C ARG A 64 -11.54 6.92 2.85
N TYR A 65 -10.25 7.23 2.95
CA TYR A 65 -9.69 8.13 3.95
C TYR A 65 -9.58 9.57 3.45
N TRP A 66 -9.24 9.75 2.18
CA TRP A 66 -9.18 11.03 1.49
C TRP A 66 -10.52 11.30 0.82
N LYS A 67 -11.52 11.65 1.66
CA LYS A 67 -12.70 12.36 1.18
C LYS A 67 -12.38 13.86 1.23
N PRO A 68 -12.52 14.63 0.14
CA PRO A 68 -12.67 16.06 0.33
C PRO A 68 -13.84 16.22 1.30
N ARG A 69 -13.62 16.89 2.45
CA ARG A 69 -14.75 17.37 3.25
C ARG A 69 -15.54 18.28 2.31
N GLU A 70 -16.75 17.86 1.95
CA GLU A 70 -17.76 18.82 1.47
C GLU A 70 -17.96 19.92 2.51
#